data_AF-A0A6M0MB91-F1
#
_entry.id   AF-A0A6M0MB91-F1
#
_cell.length_a   1.000
_cell.length_b   1.000
_cell.length_c   1.000
_cell.angle_alpha   90.00
_cell.angle_beta   90.00
_cell.angle_gamma   90.00
#
_symmetry.space_group_name_H-M   'P 1'
#
loop_
_entity.id
_entity.type
_entity.pdbx_description
1 polymer ?
#
loop_
_entity_poly.entity_id
_entity_poly.type
_entity_poly.pdbx_seq_one_letter_code
_entity_poly.pdbx_strand_id
1 'polypeptide(L)' 'TPQRFIFNAMTELFNSLSDDDLELIRLRYVERMTLSELSSRYLLNERTIRNHTNPVIKQVKEIIKQATEQAQHARDVD' A
#
# COMPACT_ATOMS: atom_id res chain seq x y z
N THR A 1 -11.27 -12.93 -12.20
CA THR A 1 -12.16 -12.15 -11.33
C THR A 1 -11.40 -10.99 -10.72
N PRO A 2 -12.05 -9.86 -10.43
CA PRO A 2 -11.40 -8.69 -9.80
C PRO A 2 -10.65 -9.02 -8.51
N GLN A 3 -11.15 -9.98 -7.73
CA GLN A 3 -10.51 -10.44 -6.48
C GLN A 3 -9.14 -11.09 -6.75
N ARG A 4 -9.03 -11.93 -7.79
CA ARG A 4 -7.75 -12.57 -8.17
C ARG A 4 -6.73 -11.54 -8.67
N PHE A 5 -7.20 -10.51 -9.38
CA PHE A 5 -6.35 -9.40 -9.81
C PHE A 5 -5.78 -8.63 -8.61
N ILE A 6 -6.63 -8.22 -7.65
CA ILE A 6 -6.19 -7.52 -6.43
C ILE A 6 -5.15 -8.37 -5.69
N PHE A 7 -5.45 -9.66 -5.47
CA PHE A 7 -4.55 -10.54 -4.72
C PHE A 7 -3.16 -10.61 -5.38
N ASN A 8 -3.10 -10.92 -6.68
CA ASN A 8 -1.83 -11.04 -7.40
C ASN A 8 -1.04 -9.71 -7.40
N ALA A 9 -1.71 -8.59 -7.70
CA ALA A 9 -1.04 -7.29 -7.77
C ALA A 9 -0.54 -6.81 -6.41
N MET A 10 -1.30 -7.04 -5.33
CA MET A 10 -0.84 -6.74 -3.97
C MET A 10 0.34 -7.64 -3.58
N THR A 11 0.27 -8.95 -3.86
CA THR A 11 1.37 -9.87 -3.58
C THR A 11 2.65 -9.45 -4.29
N GLU A 12 2.58 -9.08 -5.58
CA GLU A 12 3.73 -8.59 -6.34
C GLU A 12 4.29 -7.29 -5.75
N LEU A 13 3.42 -6.31 -5.47
CA LEU A 13 3.81 -5.05 -4.84
C LEU A 13 4.55 -5.28 -3.52
N PHE A 14 3.95 -6.04 -2.60
CA PHE A 14 4.55 -6.26 -1.27
C PHE A 14 5.80 -7.14 -1.31
N ASN A 15 5.90 -8.11 -2.22
CA ASN A 15 7.12 -8.90 -2.40
C ASN A 15 8.30 -8.10 -2.97
N SER A 16 8.03 -6.96 -3.62
CA SER A 16 9.07 -6.07 -4.14
C SER A 16 9.65 -5.09 -3.10
N LEU A 17 9.01 -4.96 -1.94
CA LEU A 17 9.42 -4.03 -0.90
C LEU A 17 10.59 -4.60 -0.09
N SER A 18 11.43 -3.71 0.43
CA SER A 18 12.41 -4.07 1.45
C SER A 18 11.73 -4.40 2.78
N ASP A 19 12.42 -5.13 3.66
CA ASP A 19 11.92 -5.42 5.01
C ASP A 19 11.63 -4.13 5.80
N ASP A 20 12.48 -3.10 5.63
CA ASP A 20 12.29 -1.78 6.25
C ASP A 20 11.03 -1.08 5.73
N ASP A 21 10.80 -1.09 4.40
CA ASP A 21 9.59 -0.50 3.80
C ASP A 21 8.33 -1.25 4.27
N LEU A 22 8.39 -2.58 4.33
CA LEU A 22 7.31 -3.42 4.84
C LEU A 22 7.00 -3.08 6.31
N GLU A 23 8.02 -2.95 7.14
CA GLU A 23 7.85 -2.58 8.56
C GLU A 23 7.24 -1.18 8.70
N LEU A 24 7.76 -0.19 7.98
CA LEU A 24 7.22 1.18 8.01
C LEU A 24 5.77 1.24 7.53
N ILE A 25 5.39 0.46 6.51
CA ILE A 25 4.01 0.36 6.05
C ILE A 25 3.12 -0.31 7.11
N ARG A 26 3.55 -1.43 7.69
CA ARG A 26 2.80 -2.14 8.73
C ARG A 26 2.53 -1.21 9.92
N LEU A 27 3.57 -0.60 10.46
CA LEU A 27 3.43 0.26 11.62
C LEU A 27 2.57 1.49 11.33
N ARG A 28 2.70 2.08 10.14
CA ARG A 28 1.94 3.29 9.79
C ARG A 28 0.46 3.02 9.54
N TYR A 29 0.13 1.95 8.80
CA TYR A 29 -1.23 1.76 8.27
C TYR A 29 -1.98 0.58 8.90
N VAL A 30 -1.29 -0.38 9.50
CA VAL A 30 -1.91 -1.49 10.24
C VAL A 30 -1.97 -1.15 11.73
N GLU A 31 -0.82 -0.82 12.33
CA GLU A 31 -0.74 -0.45 13.76
C GLU A 31 -1.13 1.02 14.03
N ARG A 32 -1.40 1.79 12.97
CA ARG A 32 -1.86 3.20 13.03
C ARG A 32 -0.94 4.15 13.80
N MET A 33 0.37 3.87 13.85
CA MET A 33 1.34 4.79 14.43
C MET A 33 1.40 6.09 13.62
N THR A 34 1.52 7.22 14.31
CA THR A 34 1.74 8.53 13.71
C THR A 34 3.16 8.64 13.13
N LEU A 35 3.38 9.67 12.30
CA LEU A 35 4.72 9.99 11.80
C LEU A 35 5.69 10.33 12.92
N SER A 36 5.23 11.07 13.93
CA SER A 36 6.05 11.49 15.07
C SER A 36 6.48 10.30 15.93
N GLU A 37 5.58 9.33 16.16
CA GLU A 37 5.92 8.09 16.88
C GLU A 37 6.94 7.25 16.11
N LEU A 38 6.75 7.08 14.80
CA LEU A 38 7.72 6.38 13.94
C LEU A 38 9.07 7.12 13.88
N SER A 39 9.03 8.45 13.76
CA SER A 39 10.21 9.31 13.72
C SER A 39 11.02 9.17 15.00
N SER A 40 10.34 9.16 16.16
CA SER A 40 10.97 8.99 17.47
C SER A 40 11.55 7.59 17.65
N ARG A 41 10.83 6.55 17.20
CA ARG A 41 11.24 5.15 17.37
C ARG A 41 12.44 4.77 16.53
N TYR A 42 12.49 5.21 15.28
CA TYR A 42 13.55 4.85 14.32
C TYR A 42 14.60 5.94 14.14
N LEU A 43 14.48 7.07 14.85
CA LEU A 43 15.36 8.24 14.70
C LEU A 43 15.44 8.73 13.24
N LEU A 44 14.32 8.61 12.52
CA LEU A 44 14.18 9.02 11.13
C LEU A 44 13.39 10.31 11.02
N ASN A 45 13.70 11.15 10.04
CA ASN A 45 12.86 12.30 9.72
C ASN A 45 11.49 11.83 9.21
N GLU A 46 10.42 12.53 9.60
CA GLU A 46 9.08 12.22 9.07
C GLU A 46 9.01 12.27 7.55
N ARG A 47 9.80 13.16 6.92
CA ARG A 47 9.91 13.24 5.47
C ARG A 47 10.45 11.93 4.87
N THR A 48 11.45 11.34 5.50
CA THR A 48 12.00 10.04 5.09
C THR A 48 10.92 8.97 5.18
N ILE A 49 10.22 8.87 6.30
CA ILE A 49 9.11 7.91 6.48
C ILE A 49 8.02 8.09 5.40
N ARG A 50 7.67 9.34 5.06
CA ARG A 50 6.73 9.63 3.96
C ARG A 50 7.27 9.19 2.60
N ASN A 51 8.56 9.38 2.33
CA ASN A 51 9.16 8.98 1.06
C ASN A 51 9.13 7.46 0.88
N HIS A 52 9.30 6.68 1.96
CA HIS A 52 9.16 5.22 1.92
C HIS A 52 7.69 4.79 1.78
N THR A 53 6.78 5.40 2.54
CA THR A 53 5.41 4.89 2.66
C THR A 53 4.41 5.42 1.62
N ASN A 54 4.56 6.66 1.14
CA ASN A 54 3.60 7.27 0.22
C ASN A 54 3.56 6.58 -1.16
N PRO A 55 4.69 6.22 -1.79
CA PRO A 55 4.66 5.53 -3.09
C PRO A 55 3.91 4.21 -3.04
N VAL A 56 4.09 3.41 -1.98
CA VAL A 56 3.41 2.13 -1.78
C VAL A 56 1.90 2.34 -1.67
N ILE A 57 1.46 3.28 -0.83
CA ILE A 57 0.02 3.56 -0.66
C ILE A 57 -0.61 4.13 -1.94
N LYS A 58 0.14 4.90 -2.73
CA LYS A 58 -0.32 5.35 -4.04
C LYS A 58 -0.60 4.14 -4.95
N GLN A 59 0.33 3.19 -5.03
CA GLN A 59 0.16 1.97 -5.84
C GLN A 59 -1.00 1.09 -5.34
N VAL A 60 -1.15 0.93 -4.02
CA VAL A 60 -2.30 0.22 -3.42
C VAL A 60 -3.62 0.83 -3.89
N LYS A 61 -3.74 2.16 -3.86
CA LYS A 61 -4.96 2.86 -4.32
C LYS A 61 -5.21 2.65 -5.82
N GLU A 62 -4.16 2.64 -6.64
CA GLU A 62 -4.26 2.40 -8.08
C GLU A 62 -4.73 0.97 -8.39
N ILE A 63 -4.22 -0.05 -7.69
CA ILE A 63 -4.66 -1.44 -7.82
C ILE A 63 -6.16 -1.58 -7.49
N ILE A 64 -6.60 -1.00 -6.37
CA ILE A 64 -8.01 -1.04 -5.95
C ILE A 64 -8.90 -0.35 -6.98
N LYS A 65 -8.46 0.80 -7.50
CA LYS A 65 -9.19 1.53 -8.55
C LYS A 65 -9.38 0.68 -9.80
N GLN A 66 -8.29 0.10 -10.33
CA GLN A 66 -8.35 -0.75 -11.53
C GLN A 66 -9.24 -1.97 -11.33
N ALA A 67 -9.18 -2.62 -10.16
CA ALA A 67 -10.06 -3.74 -9.85
C ALA A 67 -11.54 -3.35 -9.80
N THR A 68 -11.84 -2.15 -9.27
CA THR A 68 -13.21 -1.62 -9.20
C THR A 68 -13.74 -1.30 -10.60
N GLU A 69 -12.92 -0.70 -11.46
CA GLU A 69 -13.27 -0.43 -12.86
C GLU A 69 -13.53 -1.73 -13.63
N GLN A 70 -12.67 -2.74 -13.49
CA GLN A 70 -12.89 -4.06 -14.09
C GLN A 70 -14.17 -4.74 -13.60
N ALA A 71 -14.48 -4.61 -12.30
CA ALA A 71 -15.69 -5.17 -11.72
C ALA A 71 -16.96 -4.48 -12.25
N GLN A 72 -16.90 -3.16 -12.47
CA GLN A 72 -18.01 -2.40 -13.02
C GLN A 72 -18.23 -2.75 -14.50
N HIS A 73 -17.17 -2.78 -15.32
CA HIS A 73 -17.27 -3.16 -16.72
C HIS A 73 -17.85 -4.57 -16.91
N ALA A 74 -17.47 -5.53 -16.05
CA ALA A 74 -18.03 -6.88 -16.13
C ALA A 74 -19.56 -6.92 -15.86
N ARG A 75 -20.09 -5.99 -15.06
CA ARG A 75 -21.53 -5.88 -14.79
C ARG A 75 -22.31 -5.17 -15.89
N ASP A 76 -21.66 -4.26 -16.61
CA ASP A 76 -22.30 -3.47 -17.68
C ASP A 76 -22.39 -4.25 -19.01
N VAL A 77 -21.65 -5.36 -19.14
CA VAL A 77 -21.57 -6.20 -20.36
C VAL A 77 -22.46 -7.46 -20.24
N ASP A 78 -22.89 -7.81 -19.03
CA ASP A 78 -23.90 -8.86 -18.74
C ASP A 78 -25.33 -8.30 -18.86
#